data_AF-A0A2V8CYP9-F1
#
_entry.id   AF-A0A2V8CYP9-F1
#
_cell.length_a   1.000
_cell.length_b   1.000
_cell.length_c   1.000
_cell.angle_alpha   90.00
_cell.angle_beta   90.00
_cell.angle_gamma   90.00
#
_symmetry.space_group_name_H-M   'P 1'
#
loop_
_entity.id
_entity.type
_entity.pdbx_description
1 polymer ?
#
loop_
_entity_poly.entity_id
_entity_poly.type
_entity_poly.pdbx_seq_one_letter_code
_entity_poly.pdbx_strand_id
1 'polypeptide(L)'
;MAEVFVQFATLVAAGDGTVYRAQACGAPNADGMWEGWIEFLPVGGGPPVRSPRETTQPNRSGAAYWATGLTPVYLEGALHRALHPLVVKSVEPAQPVFDAPAPHRVHAILDPFSVYAKGGGVRLRQELGALSPLHLVNIINAYHLSDEPPTTLNRLAAEALLEMIVIGVRAREHASLRSGHPRR
;
A
#
# COMPACT_ATOMS: atom_id res chain seq x y z
N MET A 1 1.87 -23.50 -32.66
CA MET A 1 0.71 -23.40 -33.56
C MET A 1 -0.55 -23.62 -32.73
N ALA A 2 -1.67 -22.99 -33.11
CA ALA A 2 -2.94 -23.23 -32.45
C ALA A 2 -3.53 -24.59 -32.82
N GLU A 3 -4.26 -25.20 -31.89
CA GLU A 3 -4.95 -26.47 -32.08
C GLU A 3 -6.28 -26.49 -31.35
N VAL A 4 -7.21 -27.32 -31.84
CA VAL A 4 -8.48 -27.60 -31.18
C VAL A 4 -8.31 -28.82 -30.28
N PHE A 5 -8.61 -28.66 -29.00
CA PHE A 5 -8.57 -29.76 -28.02
C PHE A 5 -9.89 -30.50 -27.94
N VAL A 6 -10.99 -29.76 -27.84
CA VAL A 6 -12.34 -30.29 -27.67
C VAL A 6 -13.30 -29.46 -28.51
N GLN A 7 -14.13 -30.12 -29.32
CA GLN A 7 -15.28 -29.50 -29.95
C GLN A 7 -16.55 -29.99 -29.25
N PHE A 8 -17.40 -29.05 -28.83
CA PHE A 8 -18.59 -29.38 -28.06
C PHE A 8 -19.76 -29.72 -28.98
N ALA A 9 -20.46 -30.81 -28.65
CA ALA A 9 -21.65 -31.24 -29.39
C ALA A 9 -22.86 -30.32 -29.10
N THR A 10 -23.00 -29.93 -27.83
CA THR A 10 -24.05 -29.02 -27.38
C THR A 10 -23.82 -27.62 -27.94
N LEU A 11 -24.86 -27.07 -28.56
CA LEU A 11 -24.85 -25.71 -29.09
C LEU A 11 -25.11 -24.70 -27.97
N VAL A 12 -24.57 -23.50 -28.13
CA VAL A 12 -24.67 -22.41 -27.16
C VAL A 12 -25.40 -21.24 -27.83
N ALA A 13 -26.43 -20.72 -27.18
CA ALA A 13 -27.18 -19.57 -27.69
C ALA A 13 -26.66 -18.27 -27.07
N ALA A 14 -26.52 -17.23 -27.89
CA ALA A 14 -26.33 -15.86 -27.44
C ALA A 14 -27.69 -15.24 -27.03
N GLY A 15 -27.63 -14.12 -26.31
CA GLY A 15 -28.83 -13.40 -25.85
C GLY A 15 -29.71 -12.84 -26.96
N ASP A 16 -29.17 -12.69 -28.18
CA ASP A 16 -29.89 -12.28 -29.39
C ASP A 16 -30.52 -13.46 -30.15
N GLY A 17 -30.36 -14.69 -29.64
CA GLY A 17 -30.85 -15.93 -30.26
C GLY A 17 -29.89 -16.57 -31.26
N THR A 18 -28.73 -15.97 -31.55
CA THR A 18 -27.73 -16.56 -32.44
C THR A 18 -27.12 -17.81 -31.81
N VAL A 19 -27.08 -18.91 -32.56
CA VAL A 19 -26.59 -20.20 -32.06
C VAL A 19 -25.18 -20.47 -32.55
N TYR A 20 -24.31 -20.91 -31.63
CA TYR A 20 -22.90 -21.18 -31.87
C TYR A 20 -22.53 -22.62 -31.52
N ARG A 21 -21.59 -23.17 -32.28
CA ARG A 21 -20.80 -24.35 -31.88
C ARG A 21 -19.53 -23.88 -31.20
N ALA A 22 -19.29 -24.35 -29.98
CA ALA A 22 -18.09 -24.03 -29.23
C ALA A 22 -16.96 -25.03 -29.51
N GLN A 23 -15.72 -24.56 -29.50
CA GLN A 23 -14.52 -25.39 -29.45
C GLN A 23 -13.46 -24.76 -28.56
N ALA A 24 -12.85 -25.57 -27.70
CA ALA A 24 -11.74 -25.17 -26.86
C ALA A 24 -10.43 -25.34 -27.63
N CYS A 25 -9.68 -24.26 -27.72
CA CYS A 25 -8.43 -24.17 -28.48
C CYS A 25 -7.27 -23.82 -27.56
N GLY A 26 -6.05 -24.08 -28.00
CA GLY A 26 -4.87 -23.51 -27.36
C GLY A 26 -3.64 -23.44 -28.25
N ALA A 27 -2.65 -22.68 -27.79
CA ALA A 27 -1.36 -22.52 -28.43
C ALA A 27 -0.27 -22.20 -27.40
N PRO A 28 1.01 -22.51 -27.68
CA PRO A 28 2.12 -21.97 -26.91
C PRO A 28 2.26 -20.46 -27.12
N ASN A 29 2.54 -19.73 -26.05
CA ASN A 29 2.89 -18.31 -26.06
C ASN A 29 4.41 -18.08 -26.12
N ALA A 30 4.83 -16.82 -26.12
CA ALA A 30 6.25 -16.43 -26.23
C ALA A 30 7.11 -16.92 -25.05
N ASP A 31 6.51 -17.12 -23.88
CA ASP A 31 7.19 -17.56 -22.66
C ASP A 31 7.26 -19.09 -22.53
N GLY A 32 6.80 -19.83 -23.54
CA GLY A 32 6.75 -21.30 -23.53
C GLY A 32 5.57 -21.88 -22.75
N MET A 33 4.69 -21.04 -22.20
CA MET A 33 3.45 -21.46 -21.56
C MET A 33 2.37 -21.72 -22.62
N TRP A 34 1.34 -22.49 -22.27
CA TRP A 34 0.20 -22.75 -23.13
C TRP A 34 -1.00 -21.91 -22.74
N GLU A 35 -1.57 -21.19 -23.69
CA GLU A 35 -2.77 -20.39 -23.48
C GLU A 35 -3.98 -21.11 -24.08
N GLY A 36 -5.10 -21.10 -23.34
CA GLY A 36 -6.36 -21.67 -23.78
C GLY A 36 -7.43 -20.59 -23.96
N TRP A 37 -8.24 -20.72 -25.01
CA TRP A 37 -9.40 -19.87 -25.30
C TRP A 37 -10.53 -20.72 -25.88
N ILE A 38 -11.73 -20.13 -26.02
CA ILE A 38 -12.88 -20.78 -26.65
C ILE A 38 -13.23 -20.03 -27.91
N GLU A 39 -13.42 -20.75 -29.01
CA GLU A 39 -13.96 -20.24 -30.26
C GLU A 39 -15.43 -20.63 -30.39
N PHE A 40 -16.23 -19.71 -30.91
CA PHE A 40 -17.65 -19.86 -31.14
C PHE A 40 -17.92 -19.64 -32.63
N LEU A 41 -18.30 -20.73 -33.31
CA LEU A 41 -18.60 -20.77 -34.74
C LEU A 41 -20.12 -20.63 -34.92
N PRO A 42 -20.63 -19.55 -35.53
CA PRO A 42 -22.06 -19.37 -35.72
C PRO A 42 -22.64 -20.44 -36.66
N VAL A 43 -23.70 -21.11 -36.22
CA VAL A 43 -24.36 -22.18 -37.00
C VAL A 43 -25.05 -21.63 -38.24
N GLY A 44 -25.59 -20.41 -38.17
CA GLY A 44 -26.19 -19.69 -39.30
C GLY A 44 -25.18 -19.08 -40.27
N GLY A 45 -23.88 -19.29 -40.05
CA GLY A 45 -22.81 -18.62 -40.79
C GLY A 45 -22.46 -17.24 -40.23
N GLY A 46 -21.41 -16.64 -40.77
CA GLY A 46 -20.85 -15.38 -40.29
C GLY A 46 -19.48 -15.54 -39.62
N PRO A 47 -18.90 -14.45 -39.11
CA PRO A 47 -17.57 -14.47 -38.52
C PRO A 47 -17.57 -15.23 -37.18
N PRO A 48 -16.57 -16.10 -36.92
CA PRO A 48 -16.39 -16.68 -35.60
C PRO A 48 -16.00 -15.60 -34.58
N VAL A 49 -16.42 -15.82 -33.34
CA VAL A 49 -15.95 -15.02 -32.19
C VAL A 49 -15.11 -15.91 -31.28
N ARG A 50 -14.18 -15.30 -30.55
CA ARG A 50 -13.33 -16.01 -29.60
C ARG A 50 -13.34 -15.29 -28.26
N SER A 51 -13.29 -16.04 -27.18
CA SER A 51 -13.11 -15.47 -25.86
C SER A 51 -11.68 -14.94 -25.71
N PRO A 52 -11.44 -14.06 -24.71
CA PRO A 52 -10.10 -13.80 -24.22
C PRO A 52 -9.43 -15.09 -23.73
N ARG A 53 -8.17 -14.98 -23.30
CA ARG A 53 -7.47 -16.09 -22.64
C ARG A 53 -8.23 -16.55 -21.39
N GLU A 54 -8.68 -17.80 -21.39
CA GLU A 54 -9.39 -18.43 -20.26
C GLU A 54 -8.43 -19.12 -19.28
N THR A 55 -7.30 -19.62 -19.77
CA THR A 55 -6.28 -20.27 -18.92
C THR A 55 -4.87 -20.09 -19.46
N THR A 56 -3.89 -20.19 -18.56
CA THR A 56 -2.47 -20.33 -18.88
C THR A 56 -1.95 -21.57 -18.16
N GLN A 57 -1.37 -22.51 -18.90
CA GLN A 57 -0.94 -23.80 -18.42
C GLN A 57 0.56 -23.99 -18.70
N PRO A 58 1.31 -24.72 -17.86
CA PRO A 58 2.75 -24.94 -18.10
C PRO A 58 3.06 -25.74 -19.36
N ASN A 59 2.09 -26.49 -19.90
CA ASN A 59 2.29 -27.34 -21.06
C ASN A 59 0.97 -27.64 -21.77
N ARG A 60 1.09 -28.24 -22.97
CA ARG A 60 -0.02 -28.66 -23.82
C ARG A 60 -1.01 -29.57 -23.10
N SER A 61 -0.52 -30.56 -22.34
CA SER A 61 -1.37 -31.55 -21.68
C SER A 61 -2.26 -30.92 -20.62
N GLY A 62 -1.77 -29.92 -19.88
CA GLY A 62 -2.58 -29.13 -18.95
C GLY A 62 -3.67 -28.34 -19.66
N ALA A 63 -3.36 -27.72 -20.81
CA ALA A 63 -4.36 -27.01 -21.62
C ALA A 63 -5.43 -27.96 -22.19
N ALA A 64 -5.03 -29.14 -22.67
CA ALA A 64 -5.94 -30.17 -23.15
C ALA A 64 -6.85 -30.69 -22.02
N TYR A 65 -6.32 -30.88 -20.81
CA TYR A 65 -7.11 -31.30 -19.65
C TYR A 65 -8.10 -30.22 -19.20
N TRP A 66 -7.70 -28.95 -19.21
CA TRP A 66 -8.63 -27.84 -18.96
C TRP A 66 -9.83 -27.87 -19.92
N ALA A 67 -9.58 -28.13 -21.21
CA ALA A 67 -10.62 -28.16 -22.23
C ALA A 67 -11.70 -29.21 -21.98
N THR A 68 -11.37 -30.34 -21.36
CA THR A 68 -12.35 -31.40 -21.04
C THR A 68 -13.22 -31.07 -19.83
N GLY A 69 -12.80 -30.12 -18.99
CA GLY A 69 -13.53 -29.68 -17.80
C GLY A 69 -14.59 -28.60 -18.05
N LEU A 70 -14.75 -28.13 -19.30
CA LEU A 70 -15.67 -27.04 -19.62
C LEU A 70 -17.13 -27.53 -19.66
N THR A 71 -17.99 -26.84 -18.91
CA THR A 71 -19.42 -27.15 -18.81
C THR A 71 -20.26 -26.25 -19.72
N PRO A 72 -21.49 -26.65 -20.09
CA PRO A 72 -22.38 -25.81 -20.90
C PRO A 72 -22.57 -24.39 -20.34
N VAL A 73 -22.80 -24.27 -19.02
CA VAL A 73 -22.96 -22.97 -18.34
C VAL A 73 -21.70 -22.10 -18.45
N TYR A 74 -20.52 -22.72 -18.40
CA TYR A 74 -19.27 -21.99 -18.60
C TYR A 74 -19.17 -21.45 -20.04
N LEU A 75 -19.55 -22.26 -21.03
CA LEU A 75 -19.53 -21.86 -22.45
C LEU A 75 -20.51 -20.70 -22.72
N GLU A 76 -21.70 -20.72 -22.12
CA GLU A 76 -22.67 -19.61 -22.18
C GLU A 76 -22.07 -18.32 -21.61
N GLY A 77 -21.47 -18.39 -20.42
CA GLY A 77 -20.82 -17.24 -19.80
C GLY A 77 -19.61 -16.72 -20.60
N ALA A 78 -18.83 -17.62 -21.20
CA ALA A 78 -17.70 -17.26 -22.05
C ALA A 78 -18.14 -16.61 -23.37
N LEU A 79 -19.22 -17.11 -24.00
CA LEU A 79 -19.82 -16.50 -25.18
C LEU A 79 -20.31 -15.09 -24.87
N HIS A 80 -21.00 -14.91 -23.74
CA HIS A 80 -21.47 -13.59 -23.32
C HIS A 80 -20.31 -12.60 -23.21
N ARG A 81 -19.17 -12.97 -22.60
CA ARG A 81 -17.98 -12.11 -22.50
C ARG A 81 -17.32 -11.85 -23.86
N ALA A 82 -17.31 -12.83 -24.76
CA ALA A 82 -16.76 -12.68 -26.10
C ALA A 82 -17.55 -11.67 -26.95
N LEU A 83 -18.88 -11.66 -26.81
CA LEU A 83 -19.78 -10.73 -27.51
C LEU A 83 -19.85 -9.35 -26.85
N HIS A 84 -19.53 -9.26 -25.55
CA HIS A 84 -19.52 -8.01 -24.79
C HIS A 84 -18.15 -7.77 -24.16
N PRO A 85 -17.11 -7.40 -24.96
CA PRO A 85 -15.79 -7.11 -24.43
C PRO A 85 -15.91 -5.99 -23.40
N LEU A 86 -15.55 -6.28 -22.16
CA LEU A 86 -15.43 -5.24 -21.15
C LEU A 86 -14.32 -4.29 -21.61
N VAL A 87 -14.69 -3.05 -21.92
CA VAL A 87 -13.72 -1.96 -22.05
C VAL A 87 -13.23 -1.67 -20.64
N VAL A 88 -12.26 -2.47 -20.18
CA VAL A 88 -11.51 -2.14 -18.96
C VAL A 88 -10.70 -0.91 -19.33
N LYS A 89 -11.22 0.26 -18.98
CA LYS A 89 -10.44 1.49 -19.00
C LYS A 89 -9.24 1.20 -18.10
N SER A 90 -8.06 1.06 -18.67
CA SER A 90 -6.84 0.87 -17.89
C SER A 90 -6.72 2.08 -17.00
N VAL A 91 -7.06 1.92 -15.72
CA VAL A 91 -6.71 2.90 -14.70
C VAL A 91 -5.19 2.79 -14.66
N GLU A 92 -4.50 3.77 -15.24
CA GLU A 92 -3.05 3.89 -15.08
C GLU A 92 -2.76 3.75 -13.59
N PRO A 93 -1.80 2.88 -13.19
CA PRO A 93 -1.48 2.70 -11.78
C PRO A 93 -1.17 4.08 -11.21
N ALA A 94 -1.94 4.48 -10.19
CA ALA A 94 -1.82 5.79 -9.58
C ALA A 94 -0.37 5.98 -9.11
N GLN A 95 0.31 6.98 -9.66
CA GLN A 95 1.65 7.32 -9.23
C GLN A 95 1.58 7.96 -7.84
N PRO A 96 2.52 7.63 -6.94
CA PRO A 96 2.59 8.28 -5.64
C PRO A 96 2.81 9.78 -5.84
N VAL A 97 1.97 10.60 -5.19
CA VAL A 97 2.07 12.07 -5.24
C VAL A 97 3.25 12.58 -4.41
N PHE A 98 3.75 11.77 -3.47
CA PHE A 98 4.86 12.12 -2.60
C PHE A 98 5.96 11.08 -2.70
N ASP A 99 7.20 11.56 -2.83
CA ASP A 99 8.39 10.70 -2.89
C ASP A 99 8.85 10.21 -1.51
N ALA A 100 8.25 10.71 -0.42
CA ALA A 100 8.62 10.38 0.94
C ALA A 100 7.42 10.45 1.91
N PRO A 101 7.49 9.74 3.05
CA PRO A 101 6.56 9.90 4.15
C PRO A 101 6.52 11.36 4.65
N ALA A 102 5.43 11.73 5.31
CA ALA A 102 5.34 13.03 5.97
C ALA A 102 6.53 13.24 6.95
N PRO A 103 7.10 14.46 7.02
CA PRO A 103 8.21 14.75 7.91
C PRO A 103 7.85 14.44 9.37
N HIS A 104 8.72 13.73 10.08
CA HIS A 104 8.54 13.41 11.50
C HIS A 104 8.61 14.71 12.33
N ARG A 105 7.46 15.18 12.83
CA ARG A 105 7.41 16.24 13.84
C ARG A 105 7.56 15.62 15.22
N VAL A 106 8.74 15.75 15.82
CA VAL A 106 9.00 15.24 17.17
C VAL A 106 8.47 16.27 18.18
N HIS A 107 7.43 15.92 18.93
CA HIS A 107 6.87 16.78 19.98
C HIS A 107 7.49 16.43 21.34
N ALA A 108 7.79 17.44 22.14
CA ALA A 108 8.17 17.24 23.54
C ALA A 108 6.96 16.72 24.33
N ILE A 109 7.19 15.69 25.15
CA ILE A 109 6.14 15.02 25.93
C ILE A 109 5.60 15.89 27.09
N LEU A 110 6.37 16.89 27.51
CA LEU A 110 5.98 17.88 28.51
C LEU A 110 6.59 19.25 28.22
N ASP A 111 6.00 20.28 28.83
CA ASP A 111 6.59 21.62 28.90
C ASP A 111 7.38 21.78 30.21
N PRO A 112 8.72 21.88 30.15
CA PRO A 112 9.56 21.94 31.33
C PRO A 112 9.40 23.27 32.10
N PHE A 113 8.97 24.36 31.45
CA PHE A 113 8.70 25.65 32.10
C PHE A 113 7.41 25.59 32.91
N SER A 114 6.33 25.03 32.35
CA SER A 114 5.08 24.80 33.07
C SER A 114 5.26 23.91 34.29
N VAL A 115 6.07 22.84 34.19
CA VAL A 115 6.36 21.95 35.32
C VAL A 115 7.17 22.67 36.39
N TYR A 116 8.19 23.44 36.00
CA TYR A 116 9.00 24.23 36.91
C TYR A 116 8.20 25.31 37.64
N ALA A 117 7.30 26.02 36.97
CA ALA A 117 6.45 27.03 37.59
C ALA A 117 5.51 26.44 38.66
N LYS A 118 5.05 25.20 38.47
CA LYS A 118 4.11 24.52 39.37
C LYS A 118 4.73 23.88 40.61
N GLY A 119 6.05 23.68 40.65
CA GLY A 119 6.69 22.94 41.75
C GLY A 119 8.21 23.07 41.87
N GLY A 120 8.80 24.02 41.15
CA GLY A 120 10.24 24.29 41.16
C GLY A 120 11.11 23.16 40.59
N GLY A 121 12.41 23.27 40.85
CA GLY A 121 13.40 22.34 40.31
C GLY A 121 13.27 20.91 40.83
N VAL A 122 12.76 20.71 42.04
CA VAL A 122 12.59 19.37 42.62
C VAL A 122 11.54 18.57 41.85
N ARG A 123 10.37 19.17 41.58
CA ARG A 123 9.32 18.55 40.78
C ARG A 123 9.77 18.31 39.34
N LEU A 124 10.45 19.29 38.74
CA LEU A 124 10.96 19.13 37.38
C LEU A 124 11.93 17.94 37.27
N ARG A 125 12.86 17.77 38.22
CA ARG A 125 13.78 16.61 38.23
C ARG A 125 13.05 15.28 38.36
N GLN A 126 12.03 15.22 39.22
CA GLN A 126 11.24 14.01 39.42
C GLN A 126 10.53 13.57 38.12
N GLU A 127 9.87 14.51 37.43
CA GLU A 127 9.18 14.22 36.17
C GLU A 127 10.16 13.85 35.05
N LEU A 128 11.30 14.56 34.93
CA LEU A 128 12.32 14.24 33.94
C LEU A 128 12.99 12.87 34.19
N GLY A 129 13.18 12.48 35.45
CA GLY A 129 13.75 11.18 35.82
C GLY A 129 12.89 9.99 35.42
N ALA A 130 11.60 10.19 35.14
CA ALA A 130 10.70 9.17 34.62
C ALA A 130 10.77 9.04 33.08
N LEU A 131 11.46 9.95 32.39
CA LEU A 131 11.53 9.99 30.92
C LEU A 131 12.74 9.24 30.38
N SER A 132 12.60 8.74 29.15
CA SER A 132 13.72 8.14 28.41
C SER A 132 14.70 9.20 27.90
N PRO A 133 15.97 8.84 27.62
CA PRO A 133 16.95 9.75 27.03
C PRO A 133 16.45 10.42 25.75
N LEU A 134 15.73 9.68 24.91
CA LEU A 134 15.11 10.20 23.69
C LEU A 134 14.14 11.35 23.98
N HIS A 135 13.29 11.22 25.00
CA HIS A 135 12.36 12.28 25.40
C HIS A 135 13.08 13.50 25.97
N LEU A 136 14.17 13.31 26.73
CA LEU A 136 14.99 14.42 27.23
C LEU A 136 15.62 15.20 26.06
N VAL A 137 16.17 14.51 25.06
CA VAL A 137 16.70 15.14 23.84
C VAL A 137 15.60 15.90 23.09
N ASN A 138 14.40 15.33 22.97
CA ASN A 138 13.27 16.01 22.34
C ASN A 138 12.86 17.29 23.08
N ILE A 139 12.87 17.28 24.42
CA ILE A 139 12.61 18.47 25.22
C ILE A 139 13.69 19.53 24.99
N ILE A 140 14.98 19.16 25.01
CA ILE A 140 16.09 20.10 24.77
C ILE A 140 15.95 20.76 23.39
N ASN A 141 15.65 19.97 22.36
CA ASN A 141 15.50 20.46 20.99
C ASN A 141 14.25 21.33 20.82
N ALA A 142 13.10 20.90 21.34
CA ALA A 142 11.83 21.61 21.16
C ALA A 142 11.83 22.99 21.85
N TYR A 143 12.55 23.13 22.97
CA TYR A 143 12.62 24.37 23.73
C TYR A 143 13.93 25.15 23.54
N HIS A 144 14.81 24.69 22.64
CA HIS A 144 16.12 25.26 22.36
C HIS A 144 16.94 25.52 23.64
N LEU A 145 17.08 24.49 24.48
CA LEU A 145 17.81 24.57 25.75
C LEU A 145 19.32 24.34 25.60
N SER A 146 19.77 23.98 24.39
CA SER A 146 21.18 23.79 24.02
C SER A 146 21.38 24.09 22.54
N ASP A 147 22.59 24.50 22.17
CA ASP A 147 23.03 24.70 20.79
C ASP A 147 23.63 23.42 20.18
N GLU A 148 23.80 22.37 20.97
CA GLU A 148 24.33 21.08 20.52
C GLU A 148 23.36 20.36 19.57
N PRO A 149 23.84 19.77 18.47
CA PRO A 149 22.97 19.03 17.56
C PRO A 149 22.42 17.75 18.22
N PRO A 150 21.24 17.25 17.79
CA PRO A 150 20.63 16.04 18.37
C PRO A 150 21.54 14.81 18.35
N THR A 151 22.43 14.72 17.35
CA THR A 151 23.41 13.64 17.23
C THR A 151 24.44 13.63 18.35
N THR A 152 24.82 14.79 18.88
CA THR A 152 25.68 14.91 20.06
C THR A 152 24.90 14.61 21.33
N LEU A 153 23.70 15.19 21.48
CA LEU A 153 22.85 15.00 22.66
C LEU A 153 22.48 13.52 22.88
N ASN A 154 22.22 12.77 21.81
CA ASN A 154 21.90 11.34 21.88
C ASN A 154 23.03 10.45 22.43
N ARG A 155 24.26 10.98 22.53
CA ARG A 155 25.41 10.26 23.11
C ARG A 155 25.62 10.56 24.58
N LEU A 156 24.91 11.55 25.13
CA LEU A 156 25.03 11.94 26.52
C LEU A 156 24.24 11.02 27.44
N ALA A 157 24.70 10.90 28.69
CA ALA A 157 23.95 10.21 29.72
C ALA A 157 22.65 10.95 30.06
N ALA A 158 21.62 10.21 30.47
CA ALA A 158 20.31 10.76 30.85
C ALA A 158 20.44 11.88 31.91
N GLU A 159 21.29 11.68 32.91
CA GLU A 159 21.55 12.66 33.97
C GLU A 159 22.11 13.98 33.45
N ALA A 160 23.00 13.93 32.46
CA ALA A 160 23.57 15.12 31.84
C ALA A 160 22.51 15.90 31.05
N LEU A 161 21.65 15.19 30.32
CA LEU A 161 20.52 15.78 29.59
C LEU A 161 19.50 16.40 30.55
N LEU A 162 19.20 15.70 31.64
CA LEU A 162 18.28 16.18 32.68
C LEU A 162 18.80 17.46 33.34
N GLU A 163 20.07 17.48 33.78
CA GLU A 163 20.65 18.68 34.38
C GLU A 163 20.73 19.84 33.38
N MET A 164 20.99 19.56 32.10
CA MET A 164 20.95 20.58 31.04
C MET A 164 19.56 21.23 30.94
N ILE A 165 18.48 20.44 30.99
CA ILE A 165 17.11 20.96 30.99
C ILE A 165 16.86 21.82 32.24
N VAL A 166 17.22 21.33 33.42
CA VAL A 166 16.98 22.02 34.70
C VAL A 166 17.74 23.35 34.76
N ILE A 167 19.00 23.37 34.31
CA ILE A 167 19.83 24.57 34.25
C ILE A 167 19.24 25.57 33.26
N GLY A 168 18.91 25.13 32.05
CA GLY A 168 18.35 25.98 31.00
C GLY A 168 17.03 26.65 31.42
N VAL A 169 16.12 25.88 32.01
CA VAL A 169 14.83 26.39 32.51
C VAL A 169 15.04 27.39 33.63
N ARG A 170 15.86 27.05 34.64
CA ARG A 170 16.15 27.94 35.77
C ARG A 170 16.74 29.28 35.30
N ALA A 171 17.74 29.25 34.43
CA ALA A 171 18.39 30.46 33.94
C ALA A 171 17.40 31.40 33.24
N ARG A 172 16.53 30.82 32.40
CA ARG A 172 15.55 31.59 31.62
C ARG A 172 14.39 32.11 32.47
N GLU A 173 13.93 31.35 33.46
CA GLU A 173 12.92 31.81 34.44
C GLU A 173 13.46 32.97 35.30
N HIS A 174 14.70 32.86 35.80
CA HIS A 174 15.33 33.98 36.52
C HIS A 174 15.51 35.23 35.67
N ALA A 175 15.86 35.07 34.38
CA ALA A 175 15.94 36.19 33.45
C ALA A 175 14.57 36.83 33.20
N SER A 176 13.51 36.02 33.07
CA SER A 176 12.12 36.47 32.89
C SER A 176 11.59 37.27 34.10
N LEU A 177 11.87 36.79 35.31
CA LEU A 177 11.49 37.48 36.55
C LEU A 177 12.21 38.82 36.73
N ARG A 178 13.44 38.94 36.22
CA ARG A 178 14.23 40.19 36.26
C ARG A 178 13.82 41.21 35.22
N SER A 179 13.20 40.79 34.11
CA SER A 179 12.81 41.68 33.00
C SER A 179 11.36 42.18 33.08
N GLY A 180 10.58 41.76 34.09
CA GLY A 180 9.30 42.40 34.45
C GLY A 180 8.22 42.35 33.37
N HIS A 181 8.20 41.34 32.50
CA HIS A 181 7.15 41.17 31.48
C HIS A 181 6.42 39.83 31.65
N PRO A 182 5.09 39.81 31.90
CA PRO A 182 4.35 38.55 31.98
C PRO A 182 4.19 37.94 30.57
N ARG A 183 4.69 36.72 30.37
CA ARG A 183 4.38 35.93 29.17
C ARG A 183 2.92 35.47 29.24
N ARG A 184 2.11 35.93 28.28
CA ARG A 184 0.81 35.35 27.94
C ARG A 184 0.98 34.16 27.01
#